data_AF-A0ABD6B3M5-F1
#
_entry.id   AF-A0ABD6B3M5-F1
#
_cell.length_a   1.000
_cell.length_b   1.000
_cell.length_c   1.000
_cell.angle_alpha   90.00
_cell.angle_beta   90.00
_cell.angle_gamma   90.00
#
_symmetry.space_group_name_H-M   'P 1'
#
loop_
_entity.id
_entity.type
_entity.pdbx_description
1 polymer ?
#
loop_
_entity_poly.entity_id
_entity_poly.type
_entity_poly.pdbx_seq_one_letter_code
_entity_poly.pdbx_strand_id
1 'polypeptide(L)'
;MSQFDDVQLDDALIGADGPEVPVRAPYRAPWRLGDIRIDGIAGSLPAFKPAASATLSCVFAPADGATDHIERYQAAKRYAEFSGDVTVYGPKQGRAYYREQHPGIDGQQLALLEPITPESRGHSSAARPSATEALWVVVTGIEDTTTLPEAVCTLDIDVQLIARWATAPSRYEVRFDHERSGFGL
;
A
#
# COMPACT_ATOMS: atom_id res chain seq x y z
N MET A 1 -52.60 33.74 27.90
CA MET A 1 -51.97 34.12 26.61
C MET A 1 -50.58 34.62 26.96
N SER A 2 -49.55 33.77 26.84
CA SER A 2 -48.15 34.17 27.04
C SER A 2 -47.60 34.66 25.71
N GLN A 3 -47.12 35.90 25.71
CA GLN A 3 -46.43 36.54 24.59
C GLN A 3 -44.96 36.61 24.96
N PHE A 4 -44.10 36.09 24.09
CA PHE A 4 -42.67 35.93 24.28
C PHE A 4 -41.94 37.29 24.17
N ASP A 5 -40.87 37.41 24.96
CA ASP A 5 -39.94 38.53 25.03
C ASP A 5 -39.30 38.88 23.68
N ASP A 6 -39.25 40.19 23.38
CA ASP A 6 -38.33 40.80 22.43
C ASP A 6 -36.94 40.90 23.07
N VAL A 7 -35.96 40.20 22.51
CA VAL A 7 -34.54 40.46 22.75
C VAL A 7 -33.91 40.81 21.41
N GLN A 8 -33.62 42.10 21.22
CA GLN A 8 -32.68 42.57 20.20
C GLN A 8 -31.29 41.98 20.52
N LEU A 9 -30.77 41.15 19.63
CA LEU A 9 -29.36 40.78 19.59
C LEU A 9 -28.67 41.76 18.66
N ASP A 10 -27.91 42.69 19.25
CA ASP A 10 -27.03 43.62 18.56
C ASP A 10 -25.98 42.86 17.73
N ASP A 11 -25.85 43.29 16.48
CA ASP A 11 -24.76 42.98 15.56
C ASP A 11 -23.42 43.43 16.17
N ALA A 12 -22.69 42.51 16.78
CA ALA A 12 -21.29 42.70 17.14
C ALA A 12 -20.47 41.45 16.78
N LEU A 13 -19.83 41.52 15.61
CA LEU A 13 -18.48 40.99 15.33
C LEU A 13 -18.11 39.68 16.05
N ILE A 14 -18.42 38.55 15.41
CA ILE A 14 -17.59 37.35 15.57
C ILE A 14 -16.92 37.10 14.22
N GLY A 15 -15.63 37.40 14.21
CA GLY A 15 -14.74 37.24 13.08
C GLY A 15 -14.78 35.83 12.50
N ALA A 16 -14.69 35.79 11.18
CA ALA A 16 -14.36 34.62 10.41
C ALA A 16 -12.96 34.14 10.79
N ASP A 17 -12.86 33.30 11.82
CA ASP A 17 -11.71 32.46 12.12
C ASP A 17 -12.24 31.19 12.80
N GLY A 18 -13.07 30.44 12.06
CA GLY A 18 -13.18 29.01 12.34
C GLY A 18 -11.81 28.39 12.07
N PRO A 19 -11.32 27.44 12.88
CA PRO A 19 -10.06 26.77 12.58
C PRO A 19 -10.18 26.26 11.14
N GLU A 20 -9.28 26.72 10.25
CA GLU A 20 -9.16 26.17 8.92
C GLU A 20 -9.14 24.65 9.09
N VAL A 21 -10.21 23.98 8.67
CA VAL A 21 -10.22 22.52 8.64
C VAL A 21 -9.07 22.21 7.70
N PRO A 22 -7.95 21.64 8.19
CA PRO A 22 -6.80 21.44 7.33
C PRO A 22 -7.29 20.55 6.20
N VAL A 23 -7.30 21.09 4.98
CA VAL A 23 -7.61 20.34 3.76
C VAL A 23 -6.74 19.11 3.84
N ARG A 24 -7.35 17.96 4.16
CA ARG A 24 -6.60 16.75 4.50
C ARG A 24 -5.79 16.42 3.25
N ALA A 25 -4.47 16.60 3.34
CA ALA A 25 -3.60 16.27 2.22
C ALA A 25 -3.92 14.82 1.78
N PRO A 26 -4.21 14.61 0.49
CA PRO A 26 -4.76 13.35 0.03
C PRO A 26 -3.77 12.22 0.27
N TYR A 27 -4.27 11.04 0.60
CA TYR A 27 -3.49 9.81 0.62
C TYR A 27 -2.96 9.51 -0.79
N ARG A 28 -1.81 10.06 -1.16
CA ARG A 28 -1.17 9.89 -2.46
C ARG A 28 0.08 9.02 -2.29
N ALA A 29 -0.09 7.80 -1.82
CA ALA A 29 0.99 6.82 -1.95
C ALA A 29 1.05 6.33 -3.41
N PRO A 30 2.23 6.33 -4.06
CA PRO A 30 2.41 5.76 -5.39
C PRO A 30 2.44 4.22 -5.38
N TRP A 31 2.23 3.59 -4.22
CA TRP A 31 2.35 2.15 -4.10
C TRP A 31 1.21 1.39 -4.81
N ARG A 32 1.58 0.27 -5.44
CA ARG A 32 0.65 -0.62 -6.13
C ARG A 32 0.91 -2.09 -5.80
N LEU A 33 -0.17 -2.78 -5.42
CA LEU A 33 -0.23 -4.24 -5.37
C LEU A 33 -0.84 -4.73 -6.69
N GLY A 34 0.01 -5.04 -7.66
CA GLY A 34 -0.46 -5.23 -9.03
C GLY A 34 -0.94 -3.91 -9.64
N ASP A 35 -2.21 -3.85 -10.02
CA ASP A 35 -2.87 -2.63 -10.49
C ASP A 35 -3.66 -1.92 -9.37
N ILE A 36 -3.65 -2.47 -8.16
CA ILE A 36 -4.41 -1.96 -7.02
C ILE A 36 -3.60 -0.85 -6.35
N ARG A 37 -4.14 0.37 -6.37
CA ARG A 37 -3.57 1.51 -5.65
C ARG A 37 -3.73 1.32 -4.14
N ILE A 38 -2.65 1.59 -3.40
CA ILE A 38 -2.65 1.66 -1.94
C ILE A 38 -2.52 3.12 -1.51
N ASP A 39 -3.20 3.52 -0.44
CA ASP A 39 -3.31 4.92 0.00
C ASP A 39 -2.24 5.28 1.03
N GLY A 40 -1.84 4.31 1.83
CA GLY A 40 -0.77 4.46 2.80
C GLY A 40 -0.04 3.15 3.09
N ILE A 41 1.15 3.28 3.63
CA ILE A 41 1.96 2.15 4.05
C ILE A 41 2.69 2.49 5.34
N ALA A 42 2.67 1.57 6.29
CA ALA A 42 3.44 1.64 7.52
C ALA A 42 4.37 0.43 7.65
N GLY A 43 5.46 0.61 8.39
CA GLY A 43 6.49 -0.40 8.56
C GLY A 43 7.85 0.07 8.05
N SER A 44 8.85 -0.78 8.24
CA SER A 44 10.23 -0.49 7.83
C SER A 44 10.69 -1.54 6.83
N LEU A 45 11.18 -1.08 5.69
CA LEU A 45 11.90 -1.94 4.77
C LEU A 45 13.34 -2.13 5.26
N PRO A 46 13.88 -3.35 5.19
CA PRO A 46 15.32 -3.53 5.37
C PRO A 46 16.07 -2.85 4.23
N ALA A 47 17.36 -2.58 4.45
CA ALA A 47 18.26 -2.24 3.35
C ALA A 47 18.14 -3.31 2.25
N PHE A 48 18.13 -2.87 0.98
CA PHE A 48 17.90 -3.81 -0.12
C PHE A 48 18.96 -4.91 -0.12
N LYS A 49 18.49 -6.14 0.16
CA LYS A 49 19.19 -7.40 -0.03
C LYS A 49 18.18 -8.36 -0.69
N PRO A 50 18.54 -9.03 -1.79
CA PRO A 50 17.60 -9.95 -2.44
C PRO A 50 17.12 -11.05 -1.49
N ALA A 51 15.83 -11.34 -1.55
CA ALA A 51 15.06 -12.21 -0.66
C ALA A 51 15.01 -11.78 0.81
N ALA A 52 15.38 -10.53 1.13
CA ALA A 52 15.10 -9.99 2.46
C ALA A 52 13.59 -9.83 2.66
N SER A 53 13.10 -10.22 3.83
CA SER A 53 11.69 -10.15 4.18
C SER A 53 11.35 -8.87 4.93
N ALA A 54 10.12 -8.39 4.77
CA ALA A 54 9.53 -7.32 5.56
C ALA A 54 8.03 -7.56 5.70
N THR A 55 7.46 -7.04 6.79
CA THR A 55 6.00 -6.95 6.94
C THR A 55 5.61 -5.48 6.85
N LEU A 56 4.61 -5.18 6.02
CA LEU A 56 4.16 -3.82 5.73
C LEU A 56 2.65 -3.73 5.94
N SER A 57 2.19 -2.72 6.65
CA SER A 57 0.77 -2.45 6.81
C SER A 57 0.28 -1.54 5.69
N CYS A 58 -0.56 -2.06 4.81
CA CYS A 58 -1.22 -1.35 3.72
C CYS A 58 -2.48 -0.67 4.24
N VAL A 59 -2.65 0.60 3.91
CA VAL A 59 -3.84 1.39 4.26
C VAL A 59 -4.63 1.69 3.00
N PHE A 60 -5.93 1.42 3.05
CA PHE A 60 -6.92 1.81 2.03
C PHE A 60 -7.91 2.77 2.67
N ALA A 61 -7.93 4.00 2.19
CA ALA A 61 -8.71 5.07 2.79
C ALA A 61 -9.70 5.66 1.77
N PRO A 62 -10.91 6.06 2.21
CA PRO A 62 -11.87 6.69 1.34
C PRO A 62 -11.31 8.00 0.79
N ALA A 63 -11.51 8.22 -0.50
CA ALA A 63 -11.32 9.52 -1.13
C ALA A 63 -12.67 10.24 -1.16
N ASP A 64 -12.77 11.40 -0.51
CA ASP A 64 -13.91 12.34 -0.60
C ASP A 64 -15.32 11.68 -0.60
N GLY A 65 -15.56 10.76 0.35
CA GLY A 65 -16.86 10.11 0.52
C GLY A 65 -17.16 8.93 -0.43
N ALA A 66 -16.22 8.55 -1.29
CA ALA A 66 -16.31 7.35 -2.14
C ALA A 66 -15.89 6.08 -1.39
N THR A 67 -16.56 4.96 -1.67
CA THR A 67 -16.29 3.61 -1.09
C THR A 67 -15.34 2.76 -1.93
N ASP A 68 -14.70 3.34 -2.95
CA ASP A 68 -13.71 2.67 -3.82
C ASP A 68 -12.57 2.01 -3.03
N HIS A 69 -12.25 2.52 -1.84
CA HIS A 69 -11.24 1.93 -0.97
C HIS A 69 -11.61 0.51 -0.49
N ILE A 70 -12.90 0.20 -0.30
CA ILE A 70 -13.36 -1.14 0.08
C ILE A 70 -13.16 -2.11 -1.08
N GLU A 71 -13.46 -1.69 -2.32
CA GLU A 71 -13.26 -2.54 -3.50
C GLU A 71 -11.78 -2.82 -3.74
N ARG A 72 -10.92 -1.80 -3.64
CA ARG A 72 -9.45 -1.95 -3.72
C ARG A 72 -8.92 -2.87 -2.62
N TYR A 73 -9.41 -2.70 -1.40
CA TYR A 73 -9.09 -3.57 -0.27
C TYR A 73 -9.51 -5.03 -0.52
N GLN A 74 -10.74 -5.28 -0.98
CA GLN A 74 -11.20 -6.65 -1.29
C GLN A 74 -10.40 -7.27 -2.43
N ALA A 75 -10.04 -6.48 -3.45
CA ALA A 75 -9.16 -6.93 -4.52
C ALA A 75 -7.76 -7.28 -3.97
N ALA A 76 -7.23 -6.49 -3.03
CA ALA A 76 -5.93 -6.75 -2.42
C ALA A 76 -5.98 -8.00 -1.52
N LYS A 77 -7.07 -8.22 -0.79
CA LYS A 77 -7.27 -9.44 0.00
C LYS A 77 -7.21 -10.72 -0.81
N ARG A 78 -7.59 -10.70 -2.09
CA ARG A 78 -7.48 -11.88 -2.96
C ARG A 78 -6.04 -12.33 -3.16
N TYR A 79 -5.04 -11.47 -2.94
CA TYR A 79 -3.65 -11.93 -2.96
C TYR A 79 -3.38 -12.96 -1.85
N ALA A 80 -4.12 -12.95 -0.74
CA ALA A 80 -4.02 -13.95 0.32
C ALA A 80 -4.35 -15.36 -0.18
N GLU A 81 -5.20 -15.49 -1.21
CA GLU A 81 -5.56 -16.78 -1.80
C GLU A 81 -4.36 -17.48 -2.46
N PHE A 82 -3.40 -16.70 -2.94
CA PHE A 82 -2.26 -17.19 -3.73
C PHE A 82 -0.90 -16.94 -3.07
N SER A 83 -0.84 -16.20 -1.97
CA SER A 83 0.42 -15.88 -1.30
C SER A 83 1.13 -17.12 -0.76
N GLY A 84 0.38 -18.17 -0.41
CA GLY A 84 0.92 -19.48 -0.01
C GLY A 84 1.48 -20.31 -1.17
N ASP A 85 1.14 -19.98 -2.41
CA ASP A 85 1.61 -20.65 -3.62
C ASP A 85 2.89 -20.01 -4.19
N VAL A 86 3.50 -19.09 -3.44
CA VAL A 86 4.76 -18.44 -3.78
C VAL A 86 5.90 -19.12 -3.05
N THR A 87 6.89 -19.57 -3.81
CA THR A 87 8.18 -19.98 -3.27
C THR A 87 9.24 -19.00 -3.68
N VAL A 88 9.97 -18.43 -2.72
CA VAL A 88 11.14 -17.58 -2.98
C VAL A 88 12.42 -18.37 -2.72
N TYR A 89 13.32 -18.35 -3.70
CA TYR A 89 14.62 -19.00 -3.63
C TYR A 89 15.68 -17.96 -3.27
N GLY A 90 16.45 -18.28 -2.23
CA GLY A 90 17.46 -17.41 -1.65
C GLY A 90 18.50 -16.93 -2.66
N PRO A 91 19.27 -15.88 -2.30
CA PRO A 91 20.06 -15.15 -3.28
C PRO A 91 21.14 -16.03 -3.91
N LYS A 92 21.00 -16.37 -5.19
CA LYS A 92 22.07 -17.00 -5.99
C LYS A 92 22.71 -15.92 -6.84
N GLN A 93 24.03 -15.78 -6.75
CA GLN A 93 24.79 -14.75 -7.47
C GLN A 93 24.25 -13.32 -7.23
N GLY A 94 23.78 -13.04 -6.02
CA GLY A 94 23.23 -11.72 -5.65
C GLY A 94 21.85 -11.43 -6.23
N ARG A 95 21.09 -12.45 -6.64
CA ARG A 95 19.73 -12.31 -7.19
C ARG A 95 18.76 -13.23 -6.46
N ALA A 96 17.57 -12.72 -6.14
CA ALA A 96 16.46 -13.52 -5.65
C ALA A 96 15.58 -13.98 -6.81
N TYR A 97 15.00 -15.16 -6.65
CA TYR A 97 14.08 -15.75 -7.63
C TYR A 97 12.82 -16.16 -6.90
N TYR A 98 11.68 -16.14 -7.58
CA TYR A 98 10.43 -16.62 -7.01
C TYR A 98 9.65 -17.42 -8.05
N ARG A 99 8.83 -18.36 -7.60
CA ARG A 99 7.93 -19.15 -8.43
C ARG A 99 6.52 -19.04 -7.85
N GLU A 100 5.56 -18.75 -8.72
CA GLU A 100 4.12 -18.83 -8.45
C GLU A 100 3.62 -20.21 -8.94
N GLN A 101 2.92 -20.96 -8.09
CA GLN A 101 2.40 -22.29 -8.41
C GLN A 101 0.93 -22.30 -8.85
N HIS A 102 0.29 -21.14 -8.87
CA HIS A 102 -1.10 -20.99 -9.30
C HIS A 102 -1.20 -20.65 -10.81
N PRO A 103 -2.19 -21.22 -11.54
CA PRO A 103 -2.42 -20.87 -12.93
C PRO A 103 -3.22 -19.57 -13.05
N GLY A 104 -2.61 -18.50 -13.58
CA GLY A 104 -3.37 -17.28 -13.90
C GLY A 104 -2.53 -16.01 -14.00
N ILE A 105 -3.02 -15.04 -14.77
CA ILE A 105 -2.60 -13.63 -14.68
C ILE A 105 -3.23 -13.00 -13.42
N ASP A 106 -4.44 -13.46 -13.06
CA ASP A 106 -5.12 -13.14 -11.83
C ASP A 106 -4.38 -13.81 -10.65
N GLY A 107 -4.08 -13.02 -9.60
CA GLY A 107 -3.39 -13.52 -8.41
C GLY A 107 -1.86 -13.42 -8.43
N GLN A 108 -1.25 -12.80 -9.45
CA GLN A 108 0.19 -12.54 -9.48
C GLN A 108 0.65 -11.80 -8.22
N GLN A 109 1.65 -12.34 -7.52
CA GLN A 109 2.09 -11.84 -6.23
C GLN A 109 3.22 -10.81 -6.35
N LEU A 110 3.78 -10.62 -7.55
CA LEU A 110 4.80 -9.62 -7.83
C LEU A 110 4.21 -8.20 -7.88
N ALA A 111 4.67 -7.36 -6.96
CA ALA A 111 4.25 -5.98 -6.77
C ALA A 111 5.43 -4.99 -6.89
N LEU A 112 5.10 -3.74 -7.22
CA LEU A 112 6.06 -2.65 -7.30
C LEU A 112 5.85 -1.73 -6.10
N LEU A 113 6.87 -1.60 -5.26
CA LEU A 113 6.93 -0.69 -4.14
C LEU A 113 7.68 0.58 -4.52
N GLU A 114 6.96 1.69 -4.72
CA GLU A 114 7.54 2.98 -5.09
C GLU A 114 7.83 3.85 -3.86
N PRO A 115 8.83 4.76 -3.91
CA PRO A 115 9.08 5.74 -2.86
C PRO A 115 7.84 6.58 -2.58
N ILE A 116 7.48 6.73 -1.32
CA ILE A 116 6.32 7.55 -0.93
C ILE A 116 6.67 9.02 -1.13
N THR A 117 5.76 9.78 -1.75
CA THR A 117 5.96 11.22 -1.89
C THR A 117 5.89 11.90 -0.51
N PRO A 118 6.72 12.92 -0.23
CA PRO A 118 6.73 13.61 1.06
C PRO A 118 5.36 14.16 1.50
N GLU A 119 4.46 14.43 0.55
CA GLU A 119 3.14 15.03 0.74
C GLU A 119 2.04 14.02 1.11
N SER A 120 2.30 12.71 1.02
CA SER A 120 1.30 11.69 1.34
C SER A 120 1.03 11.63 2.84
N ARG A 121 -0.26 11.64 3.25
CA ARG A 121 -0.68 11.34 4.64
C ARG A 121 -0.80 9.85 4.94
N GLY A 122 -0.45 8.97 4.01
CA GLY A 122 -0.46 7.51 4.16
C GLY A 122 0.58 6.94 5.13
N HIS A 123 0.95 7.70 6.15
CA HIS A 123 1.90 7.34 7.17
C HIS A 123 1.14 7.07 8.47
N SER A 124 1.27 5.88 9.04
CA SER A 124 1.15 5.80 10.50
C SER A 124 2.40 6.45 11.09
N SER A 125 2.29 7.08 12.26
CA SER A 125 3.33 7.90 12.90
C SER A 125 4.60 7.14 13.32
N ALA A 126 4.80 5.90 12.87
CA ALA A 126 5.95 5.06 13.18
C ALA A 126 6.56 4.51 11.88
N ALA A 127 7.70 5.08 11.51
CA ALA A 127 8.56 4.70 10.38
C ALA A 127 8.01 5.02 8.98
N ARG A 128 8.67 5.97 8.31
CA ARG A 128 8.67 6.04 6.84
C ARG A 128 9.34 4.75 6.33
N PRO A 129 8.69 3.97 5.44
CA PRO A 129 9.43 3.02 4.62
C PRO A 129 10.45 3.83 3.81
N SER A 130 11.73 3.73 4.14
CA SER A 130 12.80 4.50 3.50
C SER A 130 13.23 3.87 2.17
N ALA A 131 12.27 3.48 1.34
CA ALA A 131 12.59 3.14 -0.05
C ALA A 131 12.99 4.44 -0.75
N THR A 132 14.30 4.69 -0.86
CA THR A 132 14.84 5.82 -1.65
C THR A 132 14.70 5.58 -3.16
N GLU A 133 14.38 4.35 -3.55
CA GLU A 133 14.16 3.91 -4.93
C GLU A 133 13.01 2.89 -4.99
N ALA A 134 12.41 2.71 -6.17
CA ALA A 134 11.36 1.72 -6.35
C ALA A 134 11.92 0.28 -6.33
N LEU A 135 11.20 -0.64 -5.69
CA LEU A 135 11.60 -2.03 -5.48
C LEU A 135 10.52 -2.98 -5.99
N TRP A 136 10.95 -4.04 -6.66
CA TRP A 136 10.10 -5.20 -6.91
C TRP A 136 10.08 -6.08 -5.68
N VAL A 137 8.87 -6.44 -5.26
CA VAL A 137 8.63 -7.32 -4.12
C VAL A 137 7.66 -8.41 -4.52
N VAL A 138 7.77 -9.58 -3.93
CA VAL A 138 6.73 -10.60 -4.04
C VAL A 138 6.00 -10.71 -2.71
N VAL A 139 4.67 -10.75 -2.76
CA VAL A 139 3.83 -10.98 -1.59
C VAL A 139 3.82 -12.47 -1.26
N THR A 140 4.10 -12.77 0.00
CA THR A 140 4.23 -14.15 0.52
C THR A 140 3.26 -14.45 1.66
N GLY A 141 2.56 -13.42 2.15
CA GLY A 141 1.53 -13.56 3.19
C GLY A 141 0.68 -12.30 3.26
N ILE A 142 -0.58 -12.46 3.65
CA ILE A 142 -1.50 -11.35 3.92
C ILE A 142 -2.32 -11.69 5.16
N GLU A 143 -2.41 -10.73 6.07
CA GLU A 143 -3.28 -10.76 7.24
C GLU A 143 -4.23 -9.56 7.23
N ASP A 144 -5.52 -9.82 7.47
CA ASP A 144 -6.53 -8.77 7.58
C ASP A 144 -6.56 -8.20 8.99
N THR A 145 -6.16 -6.94 9.12
CA THR A 145 -6.12 -6.20 10.38
C THR A 145 -7.17 -5.09 10.45
N THR A 146 -8.13 -5.10 9.51
CA THR A 146 -9.19 -4.09 9.45
C THR A 146 -10.12 -4.19 10.64
N THR A 147 -10.37 -3.07 11.30
CA THR A 147 -11.32 -2.96 12.42
C THR A 147 -12.65 -2.33 12.03
N LEU A 148 -12.63 -1.28 11.18
CA LEU A 148 -13.82 -0.55 10.71
C LEU A 148 -13.71 -0.24 9.21
N PRO A 149 -14.18 -1.14 8.32
CA PRO A 149 -14.00 -1.05 6.88
C PRO A 149 -14.57 0.23 6.24
N GLU A 150 -15.65 0.78 6.79
CA GLU A 150 -16.28 2.01 6.31
C GLU A 150 -15.42 3.26 6.52
N ALA A 151 -14.50 3.22 7.49
CA ALA A 151 -13.60 4.33 7.80
C ALA A 151 -12.26 4.17 7.08
N VAL A 152 -11.57 3.05 7.31
CA VAL A 152 -10.26 2.72 6.75
C VAL A 152 -10.10 1.20 6.76
N CYS A 153 -9.64 0.61 5.66
CA CYS A 153 -9.24 -0.79 5.63
C CYS A 153 -7.71 -0.92 5.77
N THR A 154 -7.26 -1.98 6.43
CA THR A 154 -5.83 -2.24 6.63
C THR A 154 -5.50 -3.71 6.40
N LEU A 155 -4.39 -3.96 5.71
CA LEU A 155 -3.84 -5.30 5.48
C LEU A 155 -2.37 -5.31 5.85
N ASP A 156 -1.96 -6.22 6.71
CA ASP A 156 -0.56 -6.52 6.89
C ASP A 156 -0.14 -7.50 5.79
N ILE A 157 0.93 -7.18 5.07
CA ILE A 157 1.45 -8.04 4.02
C ILE A 157 2.90 -8.41 4.33
N ASP A 158 3.21 -9.69 4.16
CA ASP A 158 4.58 -10.17 4.16
C ASP A 158 5.11 -10.13 2.74
N VAL A 159 6.25 -9.48 2.58
CA VAL A 159 6.91 -9.33 1.29
C VAL A 159 8.35 -9.80 1.34
N GLN A 160 8.85 -10.24 0.19
CA GLN A 160 10.27 -10.46 -0.03
C GLN A 160 10.80 -9.60 -1.18
N LEU A 161 11.96 -8.98 -0.98
CA LEU A 161 12.59 -8.11 -1.96
C LEU A 161 13.16 -8.93 -3.13
N ILE A 162 12.75 -8.63 -4.35
CA ILE A 162 13.21 -9.37 -5.55
C ILE A 162 14.31 -8.60 -6.28
N ALA A 163 14.02 -7.37 -6.69
CA ALA A 163 14.92 -6.57 -7.51
C ALA A 163 14.74 -5.09 -7.24
N ARG A 164 15.74 -4.29 -7.60
CA ARG A 164 15.57 -2.84 -7.68
C ARG A 164 14.95 -2.50 -9.04
N TRP A 165 14.09 -1.50 -9.08
CA TRP A 165 13.53 -1.01 -10.34
C TRP A 165 14.62 -0.59 -11.34
N ALA A 166 15.69 0.06 -10.85
CA ALA A 166 16.81 0.48 -11.69
C ALA A 166 17.51 -0.68 -12.44
N THR A 167 17.41 -1.91 -11.92
CA THR A 167 18.00 -3.11 -12.54
C THR A 167 17.00 -3.93 -13.36
N ALA A 168 15.70 -3.70 -13.18
CA ALA A 168 14.63 -4.37 -13.89
C ALA A 168 13.44 -3.40 -14.00
N PRO A 169 13.43 -2.47 -14.97
CA PRO A 169 12.41 -1.42 -15.07
C PRO A 169 11.03 -1.92 -15.52
N SER A 170 10.84 -3.23 -15.73
CA SER A 170 9.53 -3.79 -16.07
C SER A 170 9.27 -5.12 -15.37
N ARG A 171 7.98 -5.41 -15.15
CA ARG A 171 7.52 -6.72 -14.65
C ARG A 171 7.99 -7.86 -15.56
N TYR A 172 8.03 -7.62 -16.87
CA TYR A 172 8.51 -8.59 -17.84
C TYR A 172 9.97 -8.95 -17.60
N GLU A 173 10.86 -7.98 -17.38
CA GLU A 173 12.28 -8.24 -17.14
C GLU A 173 12.50 -9.02 -15.84
N VAL A 174 11.75 -8.73 -14.77
CA VAL A 174 11.82 -9.50 -13.51
C VAL A 174 11.46 -10.97 -13.75
N ARG A 175 10.42 -11.25 -14.55
CA ARG A 175 9.98 -12.62 -14.86
C ARG A 175 10.87 -13.32 -15.89
N PHE A 176 11.37 -12.58 -16.87
CA PHE A 176 12.24 -13.14 -17.91
C PHE A 176 13.61 -13.52 -17.36
N ASP A 177 14.18 -12.71 -16.45
CA ASP A 177 15.40 -13.09 -15.71
C ASP A 177 15.19 -14.35 -14.87
N HIS A 178 13.98 -14.59 -14.37
CA HIS A 178 13.62 -15.82 -13.68
C HIS A 178 13.63 -17.04 -14.62
N GLU A 179 12.97 -16.96 -15.77
CA GLU A 179 12.91 -18.05 -16.77
C GLU A 179 14.29 -18.45 -17.30
N ARG A 180 15.17 -17.46 -17.52
CA ARG A 180 16.52 -17.68 -18.07
C ARG A 180 17.51 -18.31 -17.10
N SER A 181 17.23 -18.24 -15.79
CA SER A 181 18.13 -18.71 -14.72
C SER A 181 18.04 -20.22 -14.45
N GLY A 182 17.33 -20.98 -15.30
CA GLY A 182 17.23 -22.43 -15.20
C GLY A 182 16.26 -22.94 -14.13
N PHE A 183 15.34 -22.09 -13.66
CA PHE A 183 14.20 -22.48 -12.83
C PHE A 183 12.92 -22.73 -13.65
N GLY A 184 13.03 -22.76 -14.98
CA GLY A 184 11.94 -23.12 -15.89
C GLY A 184 11.55 -24.59 -15.73
N LEU A 185 10.24 -24.82 -15.58
CA LEU A 185 9.46 -26.06 -15.59
C LEU A 185 10.22 -27.40 -15.61
#